data_AF-A0A6N7HNH0-F1
#
_entry.id   AF-A0A6N7HNH0-F1
#
_cell.length_a   1.000
_cell.length_b   1.000
_cell.length_c   1.000
_cell.angle_alpha   90.00
_cell.angle_beta   90.00
_cell.angle_gamma   90.00
#
_symmetry.space_group_name_H-M   'P 1'
#
loop_
_entity.id
_entity.type
_entity.pdbx_description
1 polymer ?
#
loop_
_entity_poly.entity_id
_entity_poly.type
_entity_poly.pdbx_seq_one_letter_code
_entity_poly.pdbx_strand_id
1 'polypeptide(L)'
;MAIGGPGRVGALAAVALLILSGCARPTTGTPAPDRAAADSITVEAGIKAFQDHFANLGDEHAKVFNFLNYGDTKYTTEHESYKLGDPPMTVLMRRRDEDADSSAILHPPDDPMDYVRLDSKHAHLAPTPWVAVPTLYEGGFQTCFLLTAWLACHLDNAITQTTLDAPDRQPARAQRTDDGVEVTTGALLGLMIDEGFITIPEDQRSGVTASMRDEVVPVVIRLTPDLEFTGFEIRGKVTDGDAEPLELQVGYEVVGGSSEGDFPAKPDAGELTTITDETAADKFWTNFNTRDPA
;
A
#
# COMPACT_ATOMS: atom_id res chain seq x y z
N MET A 1 79.44 -66.75 28.73
CA MET A 1 79.36 -68.22 28.96
C MET A 1 77.89 -68.57 28.88
N ALA A 2 77.55 -69.48 27.95
CA ALA A 2 76.21 -69.69 27.41
C ALA A 2 75.42 -70.74 28.18
N ILE A 3 74.08 -70.57 28.27
CA ILE A 3 73.01 -71.59 28.21
C ILE A 3 71.72 -70.77 27.89
N GLY A 4 70.87 -70.97 26.87
CA GLY A 4 70.58 -72.10 25.99
C GLY A 4 69.20 -72.68 26.31
N GLY A 5 68.13 -72.25 25.62
CA GLY A 5 66.81 -72.89 25.72
C GLY A 5 65.75 -72.29 24.77
N PRO A 6 64.88 -73.09 24.12
CA PRO A 6 64.37 -72.79 22.78
C PRO A 6 62.87 -72.47 22.70
N GLY A 7 62.51 -71.74 21.64
CA GLY A 7 61.33 -71.98 20.82
C GLY A 7 59.99 -71.44 21.31
N ARG A 8 59.42 -70.48 20.56
CA ARG A 8 58.05 -70.57 20.03
C ARG A 8 57.78 -69.50 18.97
N VAL A 9 57.12 -69.99 17.92
CA VAL A 9 56.65 -69.31 16.71
C VAL A 9 55.29 -68.65 16.97
N GLY A 10 55.01 -67.54 16.30
CA GLY A 10 53.68 -66.92 16.16
C GLY A 10 53.56 -65.59 16.91
N ALA A 11 52.97 -64.51 16.39
CA ALA A 11 52.16 -64.31 15.19
C ALA A 11 52.21 -62.81 14.82
N LEU A 12 52.12 -62.50 13.52
CA LEU A 12 51.84 -61.15 13.03
C LEU A 12 50.45 -60.71 13.54
N ALA A 13 50.40 -59.66 14.35
CA ALA A 13 49.16 -58.95 14.66
C ALA A 13 48.98 -57.82 13.63
N ALA A 14 48.17 -58.08 12.60
CA ALA A 14 47.63 -57.06 11.73
C ALA A 14 46.60 -56.23 12.54
N VAL A 15 46.92 -54.96 12.79
CA VAL A 15 45.99 -54.00 13.37
C VAL A 15 44.93 -53.67 12.33
N ALA A 16 43.75 -54.28 12.46
CA ALA A 16 42.58 -53.90 11.70
C ALA A 16 42.08 -52.54 12.21
N LEU A 17 42.27 -51.49 11.39
CA LEU A 17 41.55 -50.24 11.55
C LEU A 17 40.06 -50.50 11.35
N LEU A 18 39.30 -50.55 12.45
CA LEU A 18 37.85 -50.41 12.44
C LEU A 18 37.52 -48.96 12.08
N ILE A 19 37.41 -48.68 10.79
CA ILE A 19 36.71 -47.49 10.30
C ILE A 19 35.24 -47.72 10.65
N LEU A 20 34.76 -47.01 11.68
CA LEU A 20 33.33 -46.84 11.94
C LEU A 20 32.75 -46.01 10.79
N SER A 21 32.51 -46.64 9.64
CA SER A 21 31.59 -46.12 8.63
C SER A 21 30.20 -46.23 9.23
N GLY A 22 29.77 -45.20 9.96
CA GLY A 22 28.37 -45.00 10.29
C GLY A 22 27.61 -44.87 8.98
N CYS A 23 27.09 -45.99 8.47
CA CYS A 23 26.16 -46.01 7.36
C CYS A 23 24.89 -45.31 7.83
N ALA A 24 24.83 -43.99 7.69
CA ALA A 24 23.56 -43.31 7.51
C ALA A 24 22.93 -43.95 6.26
N ARG A 25 22.03 -44.91 6.47
CA ARG A 25 21.24 -45.49 5.39
C ARG A 25 20.58 -44.31 4.69
N PRO A 26 20.83 -44.06 3.39
CA PRO A 26 20.06 -43.05 2.68
C PRO A 26 18.60 -43.48 2.83
N THR A 27 17.80 -42.65 3.51
CA THR A 27 16.36 -42.81 3.52
C THR A 27 15.93 -42.62 2.07
N THR A 28 15.73 -43.73 1.37
CA THR A 28 15.03 -43.78 0.09
C THR A 28 13.58 -43.42 0.34
N GLY A 29 13.33 -42.12 0.49
CA GLY A 29 12.03 -41.52 0.31
C GLY A 29 12.02 -40.88 -1.07
N THR A 30 11.08 -41.25 -1.91
CA THR A 30 10.74 -40.43 -3.08
C THR A 30 10.13 -39.14 -2.52
N PRO A 31 10.59 -37.94 -2.94
CA PRO A 31 9.93 -36.71 -2.56
C PRO A 31 8.44 -36.81 -2.93
N ALA A 32 7.58 -36.81 -1.92
CA ALA A 32 6.14 -36.71 -2.16
C ALA A 32 5.80 -35.22 -2.22
N PRO A 33 5.02 -34.76 -3.21
CA PRO A 33 4.54 -33.39 -3.21
C PRO A 33 3.74 -33.15 -1.93
N ASP A 34 4.18 -32.21 -1.11
CA ASP A 34 3.39 -31.72 0.01
C ASP A 34 2.30 -30.82 -0.55
N ARG A 35 1.14 -31.41 -0.82
CA ARG A 35 -0.02 -30.68 -1.32
C ARG A 35 -0.47 -29.59 -0.33
N ALA A 36 -0.31 -29.79 0.97
CA ALA A 36 -0.66 -28.78 1.96
C ALA A 36 0.27 -27.57 1.90
N ALA A 37 1.57 -27.79 1.65
CA ALA A 37 2.52 -26.70 1.38
C ALA A 37 2.26 -26.02 0.02
N ALA A 38 1.91 -26.79 -1.01
CA ALA A 38 1.56 -26.25 -2.33
C ALA A 38 0.25 -25.42 -2.32
N ASP A 39 -0.68 -25.77 -1.43
CA ASP A 39 -1.96 -25.06 -1.26
C ASP A 39 -1.85 -23.90 -0.23
N SER A 40 -0.70 -23.77 0.45
CA SER A 40 -0.48 -22.73 1.45
C SER A 40 -0.26 -21.37 0.79
N ILE A 41 -1.05 -20.39 1.20
CA ILE A 41 -0.83 -19.00 0.83
C ILE A 41 0.23 -18.39 1.73
N THR A 42 1.21 -17.70 1.15
CA THR A 42 2.27 -17.00 1.89
C THR A 42 2.00 -15.50 1.94
N VAL A 43 2.58 -14.83 2.93
CA VAL A 43 2.52 -13.37 3.06
C VAL A 43 3.19 -12.72 1.85
N GLU A 44 4.32 -13.27 1.41
CA GLU A 44 5.08 -12.78 0.26
C GLU A 44 4.27 -12.86 -1.04
N ALA A 45 3.50 -13.93 -1.25
CA ALA A 45 2.66 -14.07 -2.42
C ALA A 45 1.53 -13.03 -2.42
N GLY A 46 0.93 -12.73 -1.26
CA GLY A 46 -0.11 -11.70 -1.18
C GLY A 46 0.42 -10.28 -1.30
N ILE A 47 1.59 -9.97 -0.72
CA ILE A 47 2.27 -8.69 -0.94
C ILE A 47 2.63 -8.52 -2.41
N LYS A 48 3.14 -9.58 -3.06
CA LYS A 48 3.41 -9.56 -4.49
C LYS A 48 2.15 -9.30 -5.32
N ALA A 49 1.03 -9.95 -5.00
CA ALA A 49 -0.24 -9.72 -5.70
C ALA A 49 -0.70 -8.26 -5.58
N PHE A 50 -0.57 -7.67 -4.40
CA PHE A 50 -0.82 -6.25 -4.16
C PHE A 50 0.10 -5.36 -5.03
N GLN A 51 1.41 -5.62 -5.04
CA GLN A 51 2.37 -4.85 -5.86
C GLN A 51 2.10 -5.00 -7.36
N ASP A 52 1.86 -6.22 -7.84
CA ASP A 52 1.62 -6.53 -9.24
C ASP A 52 0.34 -5.84 -9.76
N HIS A 53 -0.68 -5.72 -8.91
CA HIS A 53 -1.92 -5.01 -9.23
C HIS A 53 -1.66 -3.53 -9.55
N PHE A 54 -0.96 -2.80 -8.67
CA PHE A 54 -0.67 -1.38 -8.90
C PHE A 54 0.40 -1.15 -9.98
N ALA A 55 1.30 -2.10 -10.21
CA ALA A 55 2.23 -2.06 -11.33
C ALA A 55 1.52 -2.19 -12.70
N ASN A 56 0.35 -2.83 -12.73
CA ASN A 56 -0.42 -3.10 -13.95
C ASN A 56 -1.88 -2.64 -13.80
N LEU A 57 -2.09 -1.43 -13.28
CA LEU A 57 -3.44 -0.93 -13.00
C LEU A 57 -4.28 -0.86 -14.27
N GLY A 58 -5.30 -1.72 -14.35
CA GLY A 58 -6.20 -1.84 -15.49
C GLY A 58 -7.28 -0.76 -15.54
N ASP A 59 -8.43 -1.12 -16.10
CA ASP A 59 -9.64 -0.31 -16.02
C ASP A 59 -10.33 -0.57 -14.69
N GLU A 60 -10.47 0.46 -13.86
CA GLU A 60 -10.85 0.27 -12.47
C GLU A 60 -11.64 1.45 -11.90
N HIS A 61 -12.65 1.13 -11.11
CA HIS A 61 -13.30 2.00 -10.15
C HIS A 61 -12.87 1.57 -8.75
N ALA A 62 -12.23 2.48 -8.02
CA ALA A 62 -11.78 2.25 -6.65
C ALA A 62 -12.27 3.33 -5.71
N LYS A 63 -12.39 2.95 -4.44
CA LYS A 63 -12.82 3.79 -3.34
C LYS A 63 -11.74 3.81 -2.26
N VAL A 64 -11.43 4.99 -1.77
CA VAL A 64 -10.55 5.19 -0.61
C VAL A 64 -11.33 5.91 0.47
N PHE A 65 -11.27 5.39 1.69
CA PHE A 65 -11.80 6.08 2.86
C PHE A 65 -10.67 6.35 3.84
N ASN A 66 -10.69 7.52 4.47
CA ASN A 66 -9.77 7.87 5.54
C ASN A 66 -10.54 8.39 6.73
N PHE A 67 -10.16 7.93 7.90
CA PHE A 67 -10.60 8.40 9.20
C PHE A 67 -9.36 8.66 10.05
N LEU A 68 -9.31 9.83 10.66
CA LEU A 68 -8.31 10.21 11.65
C LEU A 68 -9.02 10.89 12.82
N ASN A 69 -8.66 10.49 14.04
CA ASN A 69 -9.07 11.14 15.27
C ASN A 69 -7.83 11.31 16.17
N TYR A 70 -7.46 12.57 16.41
CA TYR A 70 -6.26 12.96 17.16
C TYR A 70 -6.46 14.34 17.79
N GLY A 71 -6.56 14.41 19.12
CA GLY A 71 -6.82 15.64 19.85
C GLY A 71 -8.15 16.27 19.45
N ASP A 72 -8.11 17.55 19.07
CA ASP A 72 -9.28 18.27 18.56
C ASP A 72 -9.54 18.01 17.06
N THR A 73 -8.66 17.27 16.37
CA THR A 73 -8.81 16.94 14.96
C THR A 73 -9.57 15.64 14.78
N LYS A 74 -10.73 15.75 14.13
CA LYS A 74 -11.45 14.61 13.57
C LYS A 74 -11.67 14.83 12.09
N TYR A 75 -11.18 13.89 11.28
CA TYR A 75 -11.29 13.94 9.84
C TYR A 75 -11.85 12.65 9.30
N THR A 76 -12.83 12.78 8.42
CA THR A 76 -13.28 11.72 7.53
C THR A 76 -13.12 12.22 6.10
N THR A 77 -12.69 11.36 5.19
CA THR A 77 -12.81 11.58 3.74
C THR A 77 -13.15 10.32 3.02
N GLU A 78 -13.71 10.53 1.85
CA GLU A 78 -13.90 9.51 0.87
C GLU A 78 -13.45 10.05 -0.50
N HIS A 79 -12.64 9.27 -1.18
CA HIS A 79 -12.21 9.53 -2.55
C HIS A 79 -12.65 8.36 -3.41
N GLU A 80 -13.07 8.65 -4.63
CA GLU A 80 -13.28 7.63 -5.65
C GLU A 80 -12.44 7.96 -6.86
N SER A 81 -11.91 6.93 -7.50
CA SER A 81 -11.17 7.07 -8.75
C SER A 81 -11.71 6.14 -9.80
N TYR A 82 -11.72 6.64 -11.02
CA TYR A 82 -12.07 5.91 -12.22
C TYR A 82 -10.89 6.01 -13.18
N LYS A 83 -10.47 4.89 -13.75
CA LYS A 83 -9.46 4.81 -14.80
C LYS A 83 -9.98 3.93 -15.93
N LEU A 84 -9.91 4.42 -17.17
CA LEU A 84 -10.35 3.70 -18.36
C LEU A 84 -9.39 3.92 -19.53
N GLY A 85 -8.95 2.83 -20.15
CA GLY A 85 -8.15 2.84 -21.37
C GLY A 85 -6.65 3.06 -21.18
N ASP A 86 -5.96 3.14 -22.32
CA ASP A 86 -4.53 3.42 -22.45
C ASP A 86 -4.27 4.16 -23.80
N PRO A 87 -3.94 5.47 -23.80
CA PRO A 87 -3.74 6.34 -22.63
C PRO A 87 -5.03 6.51 -21.81
N PRO A 88 -4.92 6.61 -20.48
CA PRO A 88 -6.10 6.55 -19.63
C PRO A 88 -6.88 7.85 -19.58
N MET A 89 -8.20 7.72 -19.60
CA MET A 89 -9.10 8.71 -19.03
C MET A 89 -9.17 8.47 -17.53
N THR A 90 -9.03 9.52 -16.72
CA THR A 90 -9.18 9.40 -15.27
C THR A 90 -10.14 10.42 -14.69
N VAL A 91 -10.90 10.01 -13.68
CA VAL A 91 -11.68 10.92 -12.84
C VAL A 91 -11.38 10.61 -11.40
N LEU A 92 -11.02 11.63 -10.63
CA LEU A 92 -10.88 11.57 -9.18
C LEU A 92 -11.97 12.41 -8.54
N MET A 93 -12.88 11.77 -7.84
CA MET A 93 -13.91 12.43 -7.03
C MET A 93 -13.46 12.53 -5.58
N ARG A 94 -13.73 13.68 -4.96
CA ARG A 94 -13.40 13.91 -3.55
C ARG A 94 -14.63 14.38 -2.80
N ARG A 95 -14.95 13.72 -1.68
CA ARG A 95 -15.99 14.14 -0.73
C ARG A 95 -15.46 14.08 0.69
N ARG A 96 -15.84 15.04 1.53
CA ARG A 96 -15.41 15.09 2.94
C ARG A 96 -16.28 14.20 3.82
N ASP A 97 -17.58 14.24 3.58
CA ASP A 97 -18.57 13.43 4.27
C ASP A 97 -19.67 13.03 3.26
N GLU A 98 -20.56 12.13 3.68
CA GLU A 98 -21.60 11.55 2.82
C GLU A 98 -22.58 12.60 2.26
N ASP A 99 -22.79 13.70 3.00
CA ASP A 99 -23.74 14.76 2.65
C ASP A 99 -23.06 15.95 1.93
N ALA A 100 -21.73 15.97 1.83
CA ALA A 100 -20.98 17.05 1.23
C ALA A 100 -21.02 17.00 -0.30
N ASP A 101 -21.06 18.20 -0.91
CA ASP A 101 -20.80 18.35 -2.33
C ASP A 101 -19.39 17.86 -2.70
N SER A 102 -19.25 17.29 -3.89
CA SER A 102 -18.03 16.63 -4.35
C SER A 102 -17.30 17.44 -5.42
N SER A 103 -16.00 17.63 -5.22
CA SER A 103 -15.12 18.08 -6.28
C SER A 103 -14.71 16.90 -7.16
N ALA A 104 -14.33 17.19 -8.40
CA ALA A 104 -13.86 16.19 -9.35
C ALA A 104 -12.63 16.72 -10.10
N ILE A 105 -11.68 15.84 -10.41
CA ILE A 105 -10.58 16.13 -11.32
C ILE A 105 -10.69 15.14 -12.48
N LEU A 106 -11.03 15.65 -13.66
CA LEU A 106 -11.10 14.88 -14.90
C LEU A 106 -9.81 15.11 -15.70
N HIS A 107 -9.15 14.02 -16.09
CA HIS A 107 -8.08 14.02 -17.08
C HIS A 107 -8.49 13.19 -18.30
N PRO A 108 -8.83 13.83 -19.43
CA PRO A 108 -9.07 13.12 -20.68
C PRO A 108 -7.78 12.55 -21.27
N PRO A 109 -7.86 11.46 -22.08
CA PRO A 109 -6.69 10.90 -22.75
C PRO A 109 -5.98 11.94 -23.62
N ASP A 110 -4.65 12.01 -23.52
CA ASP A 110 -3.76 12.90 -24.29
C ASP A 110 -4.05 14.42 -24.16
N ASP A 111 -4.90 14.85 -23.23
CA ASP A 111 -5.19 16.27 -23.01
C ASP A 111 -4.08 16.88 -22.13
N PRO A 112 -3.47 18.02 -22.52
CA PRO A 112 -2.44 18.67 -21.70
C PRO A 112 -3.01 19.34 -20.45
N MET A 113 -4.34 19.31 -20.23
CA MET A 113 -5.01 19.96 -19.13
C MET A 113 -5.82 18.97 -18.29
N ASP A 114 -5.81 19.18 -16.97
CA ASP A 114 -6.77 18.61 -16.04
C ASP A 114 -7.95 19.57 -15.85
N TYR A 115 -9.15 19.02 -15.75
CA TYR A 115 -10.40 19.77 -15.56
C TYR A 115 -10.91 19.53 -14.15
N VAL A 116 -10.84 20.56 -13.31
CA VAL A 116 -11.21 20.51 -11.89
C VAL A 116 -12.59 21.13 -11.70
N ARG A 117 -13.56 20.31 -11.29
CA ARG A 117 -14.87 20.78 -10.80
C ARG A 117 -14.74 21.20 -9.35
N LEU A 118 -15.03 22.47 -9.07
CA LEU A 118 -15.00 23.02 -7.73
C LEU A 118 -16.27 22.63 -6.97
N ASP A 119 -16.10 22.18 -5.73
CA ASP A 119 -17.21 22.07 -4.78
C ASP A 119 -17.55 23.45 -4.19
N SER A 120 -18.66 23.50 -3.44
CA SER A 120 -19.11 24.73 -2.77
C SER A 120 -18.06 25.45 -1.90
N LYS A 121 -17.10 24.73 -1.29
CA LYS A 121 -16.05 25.35 -0.46
C LYS A 121 -14.94 25.96 -1.30
N HIS A 122 -14.66 25.36 -2.45
CA HIS A 122 -13.63 25.82 -3.38
C HIS A 122 -14.16 26.79 -4.45
N ALA A 123 -15.46 27.06 -4.50
CA ALA A 123 -16.08 27.96 -5.49
C ALA A 123 -15.48 29.38 -5.51
N HIS A 124 -14.78 29.81 -4.47
CA HIS A 124 -14.09 31.10 -4.42
C HIS A 124 -12.76 31.13 -5.20
N LEU A 125 -12.22 29.96 -5.60
CA LEU A 125 -10.94 29.85 -6.30
C LEU A 125 -11.01 30.31 -7.77
N ALA A 126 -12.20 30.29 -8.38
CA ALA A 126 -12.41 30.71 -9.76
C ALA A 126 -13.83 31.24 -9.97
N PRO A 127 -14.07 32.10 -10.98
CA PRO A 127 -15.41 32.63 -11.28
C PRO A 127 -16.37 31.61 -11.92
N THR A 128 -15.88 30.43 -12.31
CA THR A 128 -16.68 29.38 -12.97
C THR A 128 -16.60 28.05 -12.21
N PRO A 129 -17.57 27.13 -12.41
CA PRO A 129 -17.57 25.85 -11.71
C PRO A 129 -16.41 24.93 -12.05
N TRP A 130 -15.84 25.06 -13.25
CA TRP A 130 -14.68 24.29 -13.69
C TRP A 130 -13.44 25.15 -13.86
N VAL A 131 -12.28 24.56 -13.58
CA VAL A 131 -10.96 25.13 -13.82
C VAL A 131 -10.15 24.18 -14.68
N ALA A 132 -9.61 24.65 -15.80
CA ALA A 132 -8.60 23.93 -16.56
C ALA A 132 -7.22 24.38 -16.09
N VAL A 133 -6.38 23.43 -15.70
CA VAL A 133 -5.00 23.63 -15.25
C VAL A 133 -4.06 22.70 -16.01
N PRO A 134 -2.79 23.06 -16.24
CA PRO A 134 -1.84 22.14 -16.87
C PRO A 134 -1.76 20.83 -16.10
N THR A 135 -1.75 19.72 -16.83
CA THR A 135 -1.73 18.39 -16.22
C THR A 135 -0.40 18.10 -15.52
N LEU A 136 -0.47 17.34 -14.42
CA LEU A 136 0.72 16.80 -13.75
C LEU A 136 1.27 15.54 -14.45
N TYR A 137 0.57 14.98 -15.43
CA TYR A 137 0.98 13.79 -16.18
C TYR A 137 1.98 14.11 -17.32
N GLU A 138 2.94 15.01 -17.09
CA GLU A 138 3.98 15.33 -18.07
C GLU A 138 4.81 14.08 -18.42
N GLY A 139 4.82 13.70 -19.70
CA GLY A 139 5.52 12.51 -20.18
C GLY A 139 4.75 11.19 -20.07
N GLY A 140 3.47 11.24 -19.68
CA GLY A 140 2.55 10.11 -19.67
C GLY A 140 1.95 9.83 -18.29
N PHE A 141 0.91 9.01 -18.28
CA PHE A 141 0.24 8.61 -17.03
C PHE A 141 1.18 7.79 -16.13
N GLN A 142 1.19 8.14 -14.85
CA GLN A 142 1.89 7.40 -13.80
C GLN A 142 0.86 6.93 -12.78
N THR A 143 0.77 5.63 -12.51
CA THR A 143 -0.25 5.07 -11.60
C THR A 143 -0.26 5.76 -10.24
N CYS A 144 0.92 6.02 -9.67
CA CYS A 144 1.03 6.65 -8.35
C CYS A 144 0.66 8.14 -8.33
N PHE A 145 0.32 8.77 -9.46
CA PHE A 145 -0.27 10.13 -9.49
C PHE A 145 -1.80 10.12 -9.39
N LEU A 146 -2.45 8.99 -9.66
CA LEU A 146 -3.86 8.82 -9.34
C LEU A 146 -4.00 8.73 -7.81
N LEU A 147 -4.64 9.72 -7.17
CA LEU A 147 -4.62 9.89 -5.70
C LEU A 147 -5.00 8.64 -4.90
N THR A 148 -5.90 7.80 -5.41
CA THR A 148 -6.30 6.55 -4.76
C THR A 148 -5.20 5.50 -4.82
N ALA A 149 -4.52 5.36 -5.97
CA ALA A 149 -3.37 4.48 -6.14
C ALA A 149 -2.10 5.04 -5.48
N TRP A 150 -1.98 6.37 -5.36
CA TRP A 150 -0.93 7.03 -4.59
C TRP A 150 -0.85 6.47 -3.16
N LEU A 151 -2.00 6.33 -2.47
CA LEU A 151 -2.06 5.72 -1.15
C LEU A 151 -1.44 4.30 -1.13
N ALA A 152 -1.76 3.48 -2.13
CA ALA A 152 -1.21 2.13 -2.22
C ALA A 152 0.30 2.12 -2.49
N CYS A 153 0.80 2.98 -3.38
CA CYS A 153 2.23 3.10 -3.66
C CYS A 153 3.02 3.51 -2.41
N HIS A 154 2.50 4.48 -1.65
CA HIS A 154 3.14 4.92 -0.42
C HIS A 154 3.03 3.90 0.72
N LEU A 155 1.94 3.13 0.77
CA LEU A 155 1.81 2.00 1.68
C LEU A 155 2.83 0.89 1.36
N ASP A 156 3.07 0.57 0.09
CA ASP A 156 4.09 -0.40 -0.32
C ASP A 156 5.49 0.01 0.15
N ASN A 157 5.85 1.28 -0.02
CA ASN A 157 7.10 1.85 0.50
C ASN A 157 7.18 1.71 2.02
N ALA A 158 6.12 2.08 2.74
CA ALA A 158 6.08 2.00 4.20
C ALA A 158 6.18 0.56 4.71
N ILE A 159 5.53 -0.41 4.06
CA ILE A 159 5.63 -1.84 4.37
C ILE A 159 7.06 -2.33 4.15
N THR A 160 7.64 -2.00 2.99
CA THR A 160 9.01 -2.41 2.62
C THR A 160 10.04 -1.86 3.59
N GLN A 161 9.96 -0.57 3.92
CA GLN A 161 10.88 0.06 4.85
C GLN A 161 10.67 -0.47 6.29
N THR A 162 9.43 -0.78 6.68
CA THR A 162 9.15 -1.43 7.97
C THR A 162 9.79 -2.81 8.10
N THR A 163 9.85 -3.59 7.01
CA THR A 163 10.55 -4.88 7.01
C THR A 163 12.05 -4.72 7.29
N LEU A 164 12.65 -3.59 6.92
CA LEU A 164 14.06 -3.29 7.19
C LEU A 164 14.28 -2.76 8.61
N ASP A 165 13.41 -1.86 9.07
CA ASP A 165 13.60 -1.13 10.33
C ASP A 165 13.07 -1.88 11.55
N ALA A 166 12.04 -2.73 11.37
CA ALA A 166 11.36 -3.44 12.44
C ALA A 166 10.95 -4.89 12.05
N PRO A 167 11.88 -5.72 11.52
CA PRO A 167 11.56 -7.04 10.98
C PRO A 167 10.83 -7.95 11.98
N ASP A 168 11.25 -7.93 13.25
CA ASP A 168 10.69 -8.82 14.29
C ASP A 168 9.32 -8.36 14.82
N ARG A 169 8.86 -7.17 14.44
CA ARG A 169 7.59 -6.58 14.91
C ARG A 169 6.52 -6.53 13.84
N GLN A 170 6.88 -6.72 12.57
CA GLN A 170 5.92 -6.72 11.47
C GLN A 170 5.05 -7.99 11.55
N PRO A 171 3.72 -7.86 11.60
CA PRO A 171 2.83 -9.01 11.46
C PRO A 171 3.15 -9.76 10.17
N ALA A 172 3.09 -11.09 10.20
CA ALA A 172 3.27 -11.91 9.01
C ALA A 172 2.30 -13.08 9.09
N ARG A 173 1.07 -12.86 8.61
CA ARG A 173 0.02 -13.87 8.59
C ARG A 173 -0.70 -13.85 7.25
N ALA A 174 -0.90 -15.01 6.66
CA ALA A 174 -1.80 -15.20 5.53
C ALA A 174 -2.85 -16.24 5.90
N GLN A 175 -4.10 -16.00 5.53
CA GLN A 175 -5.21 -16.90 5.80
C GLN A 175 -6.20 -16.90 4.64
N ARG A 176 -6.84 -18.04 4.41
CA ARG A 176 -8.03 -18.12 3.55
C ARG A 176 -9.27 -17.77 4.38
N THR A 177 -10.18 -17.04 3.78
CA THR A 177 -11.50 -16.70 4.31
C THR A 177 -12.58 -17.28 3.40
N ASP A 178 -13.85 -17.12 3.74
CA ASP A 178 -14.96 -17.53 2.89
C ASP A 178 -15.00 -16.72 1.57
N ASP A 179 -14.51 -15.47 1.61
CA ASP A 179 -14.54 -14.52 0.51
C ASP A 179 -13.23 -14.45 -0.29
N GLY A 180 -12.16 -15.11 0.16
CA GLY A 180 -10.87 -15.11 -0.53
C GLY A 180 -9.67 -15.33 0.39
N VAL A 181 -8.71 -14.42 0.31
CA VAL A 181 -7.46 -14.46 1.07
C VAL A 181 -7.26 -13.13 1.79
N GLU A 182 -6.83 -13.21 3.04
CA GLU A 182 -6.35 -12.07 3.81
C GLU A 182 -4.88 -12.24 4.15
N VAL A 183 -4.09 -11.19 3.90
CA VAL A 183 -2.70 -11.08 4.32
C VAL A 183 -2.58 -9.93 5.31
N THR A 184 -2.20 -10.25 6.55
CA THR A 184 -1.89 -9.27 7.58
C THR A 184 -0.38 -9.02 7.60
N THR A 185 -0.03 -7.75 7.37
CA THR A 185 1.31 -7.17 7.55
C THR A 185 1.21 -5.95 8.45
N GLY A 186 2.21 -5.06 8.44
CA GLY A 186 2.15 -3.79 9.15
C GLY A 186 3.12 -2.77 8.57
N ALA A 187 2.91 -1.51 8.91
CA ALA A 187 3.84 -0.42 8.64
C ALA A 187 4.01 0.46 9.88
N LEU A 188 5.20 1.04 10.06
CA LEU A 188 5.48 1.97 11.14
C LEU A 188 4.63 3.24 10.97
N LEU A 189 3.98 3.69 12.05
CA LEU A 189 3.19 4.92 12.03
C LEU A 189 4.02 6.12 11.56
N GLY A 190 5.29 6.20 11.98
CA GLY A 190 6.22 7.23 11.54
C GLY A 190 6.37 7.30 10.02
N LEU A 191 6.54 6.14 9.37
CA LEU A 191 6.63 6.05 7.91
C LEU A 191 5.30 6.46 7.25
N MET A 192 4.16 6.03 7.79
CA MET A 192 2.85 6.41 7.24
C MET A 192 2.61 7.94 7.30
N ILE A 193 3.12 8.60 8.35
CA ILE A 193 3.06 10.06 8.50
C ILE A 193 4.02 10.74 7.53
N ASP A 194 5.24 10.22 7.40
CA ASP A 194 6.29 10.81 6.55
C ASP A 194 5.99 10.67 5.06
N GLU A 195 5.40 9.54 4.64
CA GLU A 195 4.87 9.31 3.29
C GLU A 195 3.60 10.13 3.00
N GLY A 196 3.00 10.73 4.03
CA GLY A 196 1.94 11.75 3.90
C GLY A 196 0.52 11.23 3.74
N PHE A 197 0.31 9.90 3.71
CA PHE A 197 -1.03 9.34 3.54
C PHE A 197 -1.85 9.27 4.83
N ILE A 198 -1.20 9.44 5.99
CA ILE A 198 -1.87 9.90 7.22
C ILE A 198 -1.61 11.39 7.39
N THR A 199 -2.62 12.21 7.12
CA THR A 199 -2.48 13.66 7.22
C THR A 199 -2.85 14.15 8.62
N ILE A 200 -1.84 14.39 9.45
CA ILE A 200 -1.98 15.12 10.74
C ILE A 200 -1.68 16.60 10.47
N PRO A 201 -2.50 17.55 10.98
CA PRO A 201 -2.21 18.98 10.91
C PRO A 201 -0.81 19.31 11.42
N GLU A 202 -0.08 20.19 10.72
CA GLU A 202 1.34 20.45 10.97
C GLU A 202 1.60 20.94 12.40
N ASP A 203 0.72 21.77 12.93
CA ASP A 203 0.75 22.28 14.31
C ASP A 203 0.60 21.16 15.36
N GLN A 204 -0.05 20.06 15.01
CA GLN A 204 -0.29 18.90 15.88
C GLN A 204 0.72 17.77 15.71
N ARG A 205 1.46 17.73 14.58
CA ARG A 205 2.45 16.66 14.31
C ARG A 205 3.51 16.53 15.41
N SER A 206 3.87 17.63 16.06
CA SER A 206 4.84 17.63 17.16
C SER A 206 4.37 16.87 18.41
N GLY A 207 3.06 16.63 18.54
CA GLY A 207 2.48 15.84 19.63
C GLY A 207 2.57 14.32 19.41
N VAL A 208 2.87 13.86 18.19
CA VAL A 208 3.07 12.43 17.92
C VAL A 208 4.46 12.04 18.43
N THR A 209 4.49 11.33 19.54
CA THR A 209 5.76 11.00 20.22
C THR A 209 6.60 10.04 19.38
N ALA A 210 7.90 9.97 19.66
CA ALA A 210 8.78 8.99 19.02
C ALA A 210 8.29 7.55 19.25
N SER A 211 7.81 7.26 20.47
CA SER A 211 7.22 5.95 20.82
C SER A 211 6.02 5.62 19.93
N MET A 212 5.09 6.58 19.74
CA MET A 212 3.96 6.40 18.83
C MET A 212 4.41 6.18 17.39
N ARG A 213 5.39 6.94 16.89
CA ARG A 213 5.93 6.80 15.52
C ARG A 213 6.57 5.43 15.31
N ASP A 214 7.17 4.86 16.35
CA ASP A 214 7.80 3.54 16.31
C ASP A 214 6.79 2.40 16.34
N GLU A 215 5.49 2.64 16.57
CA GLU A 215 4.46 1.59 16.57
C GLU A 215 4.19 1.03 15.16
N VAL A 216 4.11 -0.29 15.06
CA VAL A 216 3.71 -0.98 13.82
C VAL A 216 2.20 -1.09 13.78
N VAL A 217 1.57 -0.35 12.88
CA VAL A 217 0.12 -0.39 12.68
C VAL A 217 -0.21 -1.54 11.71
N PRO A 218 -1.14 -2.45 12.07
CA PRO A 218 -1.52 -3.55 11.19
C PRO A 218 -2.16 -3.09 9.87
N VAL A 219 -1.82 -3.79 8.80
CA VAL A 219 -2.38 -3.63 7.46
C VAL A 219 -2.95 -4.99 7.04
N VAL A 220 -4.23 -5.02 6.66
CA VAL A 220 -4.89 -6.21 6.15
C VAL A 220 -5.15 -6.03 4.66
N ILE A 221 -4.41 -6.77 3.83
CA ILE A 221 -4.60 -6.85 2.38
C ILE A 221 -5.62 -7.96 2.10
N ARG A 222 -6.58 -7.69 1.24
CA ARG A 222 -7.64 -8.60 0.81
C ARG A 222 -7.46 -8.93 -0.66
N LEU A 223 -7.59 -10.22 -0.96
CA LEU A 223 -7.46 -10.76 -2.30
C LEU A 223 -8.60 -11.74 -2.58
N THR A 224 -8.92 -11.96 -3.85
CA THR A 224 -9.78 -13.05 -4.31
C THR A 224 -9.12 -14.42 -4.02
N PRO A 225 -9.87 -15.54 -4.14
CA PRO A 225 -9.27 -16.89 -4.06
C PRO A 225 -8.13 -17.14 -5.05
N ASP A 226 -8.13 -16.41 -6.18
CA ASP A 226 -7.12 -16.50 -7.23
C ASP A 226 -5.96 -15.49 -7.05
N LEU A 227 -5.89 -14.84 -5.89
CA LEU A 227 -4.88 -13.82 -5.53
C LEU A 227 -4.96 -12.54 -6.35
N GLU A 228 -6.14 -12.15 -6.82
CA GLU A 228 -6.35 -10.81 -7.38
C GLU A 228 -6.64 -9.83 -6.24
N PHE A 229 -6.00 -8.66 -6.25
CA PHE A 229 -6.20 -7.66 -5.21
C PHE A 229 -7.61 -7.07 -5.23
N THR A 230 -8.23 -6.97 -4.06
CA THR A 230 -9.58 -6.38 -3.90
C THR A 230 -9.60 -5.20 -2.94
N GLY A 231 -8.60 -5.05 -2.08
CA GLY A 231 -8.51 -3.91 -1.18
C GLY A 231 -7.52 -4.10 -0.05
N PHE A 232 -7.34 -3.06 0.75
CA PHE A 232 -6.67 -3.17 2.04
C PHE A 232 -7.35 -2.31 3.09
N GLU A 233 -7.07 -2.61 4.35
CA GLU A 233 -7.46 -1.79 5.49
C GLU A 233 -6.33 -1.66 6.50
N ILE A 234 -6.09 -0.43 6.93
CA ILE A 234 -5.23 -0.04 8.03
C ILE A 234 -6.15 0.42 9.14
N ARG A 235 -6.04 -0.18 10.32
CA ARG A 235 -6.83 0.24 11.48
C ARG A 235 -5.97 0.17 12.72
N GLY A 236 -5.89 1.29 13.43
CA GLY A 236 -5.04 1.40 14.61
C GLY A 236 -5.56 2.41 15.62
N LYS A 237 -5.28 2.11 16.89
CA LYS A 237 -5.32 3.07 17.98
C LYS A 237 -3.96 3.03 18.65
N VAL A 238 -3.22 4.13 18.55
CA VAL A 238 -1.85 4.27 19.05
C VAL A 238 -1.87 5.19 20.26
N THR A 239 -1.24 4.75 21.35
CA THR A 239 -1.23 5.44 22.65
C THR A 239 0.17 5.40 23.24
N ASP A 240 0.59 6.48 23.91
CA ASP A 240 1.88 6.53 24.62
C ASP A 240 1.75 7.32 25.93
N GLY A 241 1.60 6.63 27.05
CA GLY A 241 1.45 7.26 28.36
C GLY A 241 0.28 8.26 28.41
N ASP A 242 0.60 9.51 28.75
CA ASP A 242 -0.36 10.62 28.81
C ASP A 242 -0.49 11.40 27.47
N ALA A 243 0.19 10.96 26.41
CA ALA A 243 0.08 11.58 25.09
C ALA A 243 -1.31 11.33 24.48
N GLU A 244 -1.75 12.27 23.64
CA GLU A 244 -3.03 12.19 22.97
C GLU A 244 -3.11 10.93 22.09
N PRO A 245 -4.16 10.09 22.22
CA PRO A 245 -4.32 8.90 21.39
C PRO A 245 -4.52 9.27 19.92
N LEU A 246 -3.86 8.54 19.03
CA LEU A 246 -4.11 8.61 17.60
C LEU A 246 -4.93 7.40 17.17
N GLU A 247 -6.14 7.65 16.67
CA GLU A 247 -7.00 6.65 16.07
C GLU A 247 -7.05 6.87 14.55
N LEU A 248 -6.79 5.81 13.80
CA LEU A 248 -6.85 5.86 12.34
C LEU A 248 -7.60 4.66 11.75
N GLN A 249 -8.27 4.92 10.65
CA GLN A 249 -8.81 3.90 9.77
C GLN A 249 -8.63 4.38 8.33
N VAL A 250 -7.82 3.68 7.55
CA VAL A 250 -7.58 3.99 6.14
C VAL A 250 -7.87 2.73 5.36
N GLY A 251 -8.61 2.84 4.27
CA GLY A 251 -8.83 1.68 3.42
C GLY A 251 -8.98 2.04 1.96
N TYR A 252 -8.72 1.03 1.15
CA TYR A 252 -8.85 1.04 -0.29
C TYR A 252 -9.69 -0.17 -0.67
N GLU A 253 -10.61 0.02 -1.59
CA GLU A 253 -11.52 -1.02 -2.10
C GLU A 253 -11.63 -0.89 -3.62
N VAL A 254 -11.42 -2.01 -4.33
CA VAL A 254 -11.76 -2.15 -5.74
C VAL A 254 -13.28 -2.40 -5.81
N VAL A 255 -14.01 -1.44 -6.36
CA VAL A 255 -15.47 -1.51 -6.46
C VAL A 255 -15.91 -2.23 -7.74
N GLY A 256 -15.10 -2.13 -8.79
CA GLY A 256 -15.34 -2.78 -10.07
C GLY A 256 -14.48 -2.23 -11.20
N GLY A 257 -14.83 -2.55 -12.45
CA GLY A 257 -14.23 -1.93 -13.62
C GLY A 257 -14.90 -0.61 -13.97
N SER A 258 -14.13 0.35 -14.48
CA SER A 258 -14.67 1.59 -15.04
C SER A 258 -15.30 1.37 -16.43
N SER A 259 -16.23 2.24 -16.79
CA SER A 259 -16.92 2.28 -18.08
C SER A 259 -17.04 3.72 -18.58
N GLU A 260 -17.33 3.93 -19.87
CA GLU A 260 -17.50 5.27 -20.44
C GLU A 260 -18.55 6.13 -19.70
N GLY A 261 -19.57 5.49 -19.11
CA GLY A 261 -20.64 6.17 -18.37
C GLY A 261 -20.21 6.78 -17.04
N ASP A 262 -19.03 6.41 -16.53
CA ASP A 262 -18.51 6.89 -15.24
C ASP A 262 -17.81 8.25 -15.37
N PHE A 263 -17.56 8.72 -16.60
CA PHE A 263 -16.80 9.92 -16.88
C PHE A 263 -17.71 11.08 -17.26
N PRO A 264 -17.58 12.26 -16.61
CA PRO A 264 -18.29 13.44 -17.05
C PRO A 264 -17.78 13.91 -18.41
N ALA A 265 -18.65 14.56 -19.17
CA ALA A 265 -18.23 15.26 -20.39
C ALA A 265 -17.25 16.39 -20.05
N LYS A 266 -16.35 16.67 -20.99
CA LYS A 266 -15.49 17.85 -20.91
C LYS A 266 -16.36 19.12 -20.80
N PRO A 267 -16.06 20.05 -19.87
CA PRO A 267 -16.87 21.25 -19.68
C PRO A 267 -16.80 22.18 -20.89
N ASP A 268 -17.91 22.89 -21.14
CA ASP A 268 -17.99 23.89 -22.20
C ASP A 268 -17.15 25.13 -21.85
N ALA A 269 -16.69 25.86 -22.88
CA ALA A 269 -15.83 27.03 -22.70
C ALA A 269 -16.45 28.14 -21.83
N GLY A 270 -17.79 28.23 -21.76
CA GLY A 270 -18.49 29.20 -20.91
C GLY A 270 -18.54 28.84 -19.42
N GLU A 271 -18.20 27.60 -19.08
CA GLU A 271 -18.22 27.07 -17.71
C GLU A 271 -16.80 26.90 -17.13
N LEU A 272 -15.79 27.38 -17.86
CA LEU A 272 -14.39 27.05 -17.66
C LEU A 272 -13.53 28.29 -17.43
N THR A 273 -12.78 28.30 -16.33
CA THR A 273 -11.68 29.23 -16.08
C THR A 273 -10.39 28.51 -16.45
N THR A 274 -9.60 29.08 -17.37
CA THR A 274 -8.33 28.47 -17.79
C THR A 274 -7.15 29.14 -17.10
N ILE A 275 -6.32 28.34 -16.44
CA ILE A 275 -5.03 28.74 -15.88
C ILE A 275 -3.95 28.09 -16.73
N THR A 276 -3.02 28.87 -17.27
CA THR A 276 -1.89 28.35 -18.09
C THR A 276 -0.53 28.75 -17.53
N ASP A 277 -0.50 29.67 -16.58
CA ASP A 277 0.71 30.08 -15.87
C ASP A 277 1.02 29.08 -14.76
N GLU A 278 2.26 28.58 -14.74
CA GLU A 278 2.73 27.55 -13.81
C GLU A 278 2.60 28.00 -12.35
N THR A 279 3.01 29.24 -12.04
CA THR A 279 2.91 29.78 -10.67
C THR A 279 1.44 29.93 -10.22
N ALA A 280 0.55 30.32 -11.13
CA ALA A 280 -0.88 30.38 -10.84
C ALA A 280 -1.49 28.97 -10.67
N ALA A 281 -1.03 27.99 -11.43
CA ALA A 281 -1.45 26.59 -11.31
C ALA A 281 -1.00 26.00 -9.96
N ASP A 282 0.25 26.22 -9.54
CA ASP A 282 0.76 25.81 -8.24
C ASP A 282 -0.03 26.42 -7.09
N LYS A 283 -0.34 27.72 -7.19
CA LYS A 283 -1.16 28.41 -6.20
C LYS A 283 -2.58 27.85 -6.15
N PHE A 284 -3.16 27.55 -7.31
CA PHE A 284 -4.47 26.91 -7.40
C PHE A 284 -4.44 25.54 -6.71
N TRP A 285 -3.47 24.68 -7.05
CA TRP A 285 -3.33 23.35 -6.44
C TRP A 285 -3.07 23.40 -4.94
N THR A 286 -2.24 24.34 -4.48
CA THR A 286 -2.02 24.57 -3.05
C THR A 286 -3.34 24.87 -2.35
N ASN A 287 -4.13 25.82 -2.84
CA ASN A 287 -5.39 26.22 -2.21
C ASN A 287 -6.53 25.19 -2.39
N PHE A 288 -6.53 24.43 -3.49
CA PHE A 288 -7.50 23.37 -3.72
C PHE A 288 -7.23 22.14 -2.85
N ASN A 289 -5.96 21.88 -2.53
CA ASN A 289 -5.57 20.78 -1.66
C ASN A 289 -5.52 21.17 -0.17
N THR A 290 -5.52 22.47 0.18
CA THR A 290 -5.65 22.90 1.56
C THR A 290 -7.02 22.46 2.10
N ARG A 291 -6.98 21.64 3.15
CA ARG A 291 -8.19 21.07 3.76
C ARG A 291 -8.90 22.05 4.70
N ASP A 292 -8.32 23.23 4.91
CA ASP A 292 -8.89 24.28 5.75
C ASP A 292 -9.92 25.10 4.98
N PRO A 293 -11.14 25.26 5.54
CA PRO A 293 -12.06 26.28 5.07
C PRO A 293 -11.49 27.65 5.46
N ALA A 294 -11.20 28.50 4.48
CA ALA A 294 -11.17 29.93 4.72
C ALA A 294 -12.53 30.42 5.25
#